data_AF-A0A6P2BSK5-F1
#
_entry.id   AF-A0A6P2BSK5-F1
#
_cell.length_a   1.000
_cell.length_b   1.000
_cell.length_c   1.000
_cell.angle_alpha   90.00
_cell.angle_beta   90.00
_cell.angle_gamma   90.00
#
_symmetry.space_group_name_H-M   'P 1'
#
loop_
_entity.id
_entity.type
_entity.pdbx_description
1 polymer ?
#
loop_
_entity_poly.entity_id
_entity_poly.type
_entity_poly.pdbx_seq_one_letter_code
_entity_poly.pdbx_strand_id
1 'polypeptide(L)'
;MLGFKTLVGKALYGLGCVVAAVVMLVSGVAYYGTRAVNSPGTSPNLSGGPSTGPMNILIIGLESRTYWDGTSVDHHIGVVTHIGTAADGNGGNAANTLILLHIFAGGRKAVGFSIPRDAYVPMVGTMGLGASPSKIDNAYGYAMAQ
;
A
#
# COMPACT_ATOMS: atom_id res chain seq x y z
N MET A 1 8.55 -66.49 -2.71
CA MET A 1 8.65 -65.34 -1.78
C MET A 1 9.15 -64.02 -2.42
N LEU A 2 9.65 -64.00 -3.66
CA LEU A 2 10.25 -62.81 -4.28
C LEU A 2 9.25 -61.78 -4.84
N GLY A 3 8.05 -62.21 -5.26
CA GLY A 3 7.05 -61.33 -5.89
C GLY A 3 6.25 -60.42 -4.93
N PHE A 4 6.20 -60.76 -3.63
CA PHE A 4 5.46 -59.95 -2.65
C PHE A 4 6.22 -58.67 -2.26
N LYS A 5 7.57 -58.74 -2.23
CA LYS A 5 8.43 -57.59 -1.93
C LYS A 5 8.38 -56.51 -3.00
N THR A 6 8.26 -56.87 -4.28
CA THR A 6 8.14 -55.94 -5.41
C THR A 6 6.77 -55.28 -5.51
N LEU A 7 5.70 -55.97 -5.11
CA LEU A 7 4.34 -55.43 -5.06
C LEU A 7 4.20 -54.33 -3.98
N VAL A 8 4.74 -54.60 -2.79
CA VAL A 8 4.76 -53.66 -1.67
C VAL A 8 5.60 -52.41 -2.00
N GLY A 9 6.74 -52.59 -2.68
CA GLY A 9 7.58 -51.46 -3.14
C GLY A 9 6.88 -50.55 -4.15
N LYS A 10 6.12 -51.11 -5.11
CA LYS A 10 5.33 -50.33 -6.07
C LYS A 10 4.17 -49.58 -5.41
N ALA A 11 3.51 -50.20 -4.44
CA ALA A 11 2.43 -49.56 -3.67
C ALA A 11 2.95 -48.39 -2.80
N LEU A 12 4.11 -48.57 -2.15
CA LEU A 12 4.79 -47.51 -1.41
C LEU A 12 5.21 -46.34 -2.30
N TYR A 13 5.72 -46.63 -3.50
CA TYR A 13 6.10 -45.60 -4.46
C TYR A 13 4.88 -44.80 -4.95
N GLY A 14 3.77 -45.48 -5.26
CA GLY A 14 2.52 -44.84 -5.63
C GLY A 14 1.96 -43.93 -4.52
N LEU A 15 2.00 -44.39 -3.27
CA LEU A 15 1.60 -43.60 -2.11
C LEU A 15 2.51 -42.37 -1.93
N GLY A 16 3.82 -42.54 -2.14
CA GLY A 16 4.79 -41.44 -2.13
C GLY A 16 4.49 -40.37 -3.21
N CYS A 17 4.13 -40.79 -4.43
CA CYS A 17 3.75 -39.86 -5.49
C CYS A 17 2.49 -39.06 -5.15
N VAL A 18 1.48 -39.70 -4.54
CA VAL A 18 0.26 -39.02 -4.11
C VAL A 18 0.55 -38.00 -3.01
N VAL A 19 1.35 -38.37 -2.01
CA VAL A 19 1.75 -37.45 -0.93
C VAL A 19 2.52 -36.26 -1.50
N ALA A 20 3.46 -36.48 -2.43
CA ALA A 20 4.20 -35.41 -3.08
C ALA A 20 3.29 -34.45 -3.86
N ALA A 21 2.31 -34.98 -4.61
CA ALA A 21 1.34 -34.19 -5.35
C ALA A 21 0.47 -33.31 -4.43
N VAL A 22 0.04 -33.87 -3.28
CA VAL A 22 -0.73 -33.12 -2.27
C VAL A 22 0.11 -31.99 -1.67
N VAL A 23 1.37 -32.26 -1.30
CA VAL A 23 2.29 -31.24 -0.76
C VAL A 23 2.51 -30.10 -1.76
N MET A 24 2.69 -30.43 -3.05
CA MET A 24 2.81 -29.45 -4.14
C MET A 24 1.55 -28.57 -4.26
N LEU A 25 0.36 -29.17 -4.24
CA LEU A 25 -0.91 -28.44 -4.34
C LEU A 25 -1.11 -27.50 -3.14
N VAL A 26 -0.91 -27.99 -1.92
CA VAL A 26 -1.05 -27.19 -0.70
C VAL A 26 -0.05 -26.02 -0.71
N SER A 27 1.19 -26.27 -1.09
CA SER A 27 2.23 -25.23 -1.19
C SER A 27 1.88 -24.19 -2.26
N GLY A 28 1.34 -24.62 -3.41
CA GLY A 28 0.90 -23.73 -4.47
C GLY A 28 -0.28 -22.83 -4.05
N VAL A 29 -1.27 -23.38 -3.35
CA VAL A 29 -2.41 -22.60 -2.81
C VAL A 29 -1.94 -21.61 -1.76
N ALA A 30 -1.06 -22.03 -0.83
CA ALA A 30 -0.49 -21.14 0.17
C ALA A 30 0.35 -20.01 -0.46
N TYR A 31 1.13 -20.32 -1.51
CA TYR A 31 1.89 -19.33 -2.26
C TYR A 31 0.98 -18.33 -2.98
N TYR A 32 -0.10 -18.80 -3.58
CA TYR A 32 -1.06 -17.92 -4.25
C TYR A 32 -1.76 -16.98 -3.26
N GLY A 33 -2.18 -17.49 -2.10
CA GLY A 33 -2.78 -16.68 -1.04
C GLY A 33 -1.82 -15.64 -0.47
N THR A 34 -0.57 -16.02 -0.21
CA THR A 34 0.47 -15.10 0.30
C THR A 34 0.87 -14.05 -0.74
N ARG A 35 0.92 -14.40 -2.02
CA ARG A 35 1.10 -13.44 -3.12
C ARG A 35 0.00 -12.37 -3.15
N ALA A 36 -1.26 -12.78 -2.97
CA ALA A 36 -2.40 -11.86 -3.06
C ALA A 36 -2.36 -10.78 -1.96
N VAL A 37 -1.86 -11.13 -0.77
CA VAL A 37 -1.70 -10.17 0.35
C VAL A 37 -0.38 -9.41 0.32
N ASN A 38 0.65 -9.96 -0.33
CA ASN A 38 1.96 -9.34 -0.50
C ASN A 38 2.08 -8.48 -1.77
N SER A 39 0.97 -8.15 -2.44
CA SER A 39 0.92 -7.06 -3.41
C SER A 39 0.32 -5.80 -2.77
N PRO A 40 1.04 -5.10 -1.88
CA PRO A 40 0.71 -3.71 -1.64
C PRO A 40 0.85 -2.97 -2.98
N GLY A 41 -0.16 -2.18 -3.32
CA GLY A 41 -0.21 -1.38 -4.54
C GLY A 41 1.12 -0.66 -4.78
N THR A 42 1.56 -0.71 -6.03
CA THR A 42 2.83 -0.21 -6.55
C THR A 42 3.25 1.13 -5.91
N SER A 43 4.13 1.07 -4.91
CA SER A 43 4.88 2.22 -4.41
C SER A 43 6.06 2.52 -5.36
N PRO A 44 6.49 3.80 -5.51
CA PRO A 44 7.51 4.18 -6.48
C PRO A 44 8.81 3.42 -6.21
N ASN A 45 9.22 2.63 -7.20
CA ASN A 45 10.55 2.10 -7.44
C ASN A 45 11.41 1.85 -6.17
N LEU A 46 11.05 0.83 -5.38
CA LEU A 46 11.92 0.32 -4.32
C LEU A 46 13.05 -0.51 -4.95
N SER A 47 14.03 0.16 -5.58
CA SER A 47 15.25 -0.49 -6.03
C SER A 47 16.18 -0.68 -4.82
N GLY A 48 15.98 -1.76 -4.07
CA GLY A 48 16.83 -2.08 -2.92
C GLY A 48 16.38 -3.36 -2.22
N GLY A 49 17.34 -4.20 -1.82
CA GLY A 49 17.07 -5.34 -0.93
C GLY A 49 16.54 -4.88 0.44
N PRO A 50 16.13 -5.81 1.32
CA PRO A 50 15.61 -5.46 2.63
C PRO A 50 16.58 -4.55 3.39
N SER A 51 16.16 -3.29 3.59
CA SER A 51 16.93 -2.30 4.33
C SER A 51 16.76 -2.57 5.82
N THR A 52 17.85 -2.93 6.50
CA THR A 52 17.89 -3.11 7.96
C THR A 52 18.27 -1.83 8.71
N GLY A 53 18.58 -0.76 7.97
CA GLY A 53 18.89 0.56 8.51
C GLY A 53 17.64 1.33 8.99
N PRO A 54 17.83 2.51 9.57
CA PRO A 54 16.70 3.37 9.94
C PRO A 54 15.95 3.82 8.68
N MET A 55 14.63 3.95 8.78
CA MET A 55 13.74 4.27 7.67
C MET A 55 12.74 5.35 8.07
N ASN A 56 12.48 6.29 7.15
CA ASN A 56 11.42 7.28 7.30
C ASN A 56 10.32 6.98 6.27
N ILE A 57 9.08 6.92 6.72
CA ILE A 57 7.89 6.70 5.89
C ILE A 57 6.97 7.90 6.11
N LEU A 58 6.65 8.62 5.05
CA LEU A 58 5.61 9.65 5.10
C LEU A 58 4.26 9.01 4.76
N ILE A 59 3.35 9.02 5.72
CA ILE A 59 1.97 8.55 5.55
C ILE A 59 1.12 9.77 5.23
N ILE A 60 0.40 9.69 4.10
CA ILE A 60 -0.46 10.77 3.61
C ILE A 60 -1.88 10.23 3.51
N GLY A 61 -2.81 10.86 4.23
CA GLY A 61 -4.25 10.66 4.07
C GLY A 61 -4.83 11.78 3.21
N LEU A 62 -5.32 11.40 2.03
CA LEU A 62 -5.95 12.32 1.09
C LEU A 62 -7.46 12.39 1.38
N GLU A 63 -8.06 13.58 1.28
CA GLU A 63 -9.50 13.63 0.96
C GLU A 63 -9.66 13.33 -0.52
N SER A 64 -10.43 12.32 -0.91
CA SER A 64 -10.70 12.02 -2.33
C SER A 64 -12.09 12.47 -2.78
N ARG A 65 -13.01 12.72 -1.84
CA ARG A 65 -14.44 13.03 -2.10
C ARG A 65 -15.12 11.98 -3.00
N THR A 66 -14.61 10.76 -2.96
CA THR A 66 -15.07 9.57 -3.69
C THR A 66 -15.32 8.44 -2.71
N TYR A 67 -16.04 7.40 -3.15
CA TYR A 67 -16.09 6.13 -2.43
C TYR A 67 -14.74 5.41 -2.45
N TRP A 68 -14.62 4.35 -1.64
CA TRP A 68 -13.38 3.56 -1.49
C TRP A 68 -12.90 2.90 -2.80
N ASP A 69 -13.79 2.71 -3.77
CA ASP A 69 -13.49 2.17 -5.09
C ASP A 69 -13.14 3.26 -6.12
N GLY A 70 -13.11 4.53 -5.71
CA GLY A 70 -12.82 5.68 -6.55
C GLY A 70 -14.02 6.24 -7.31
N THR A 71 -15.21 5.64 -7.18
CA THR A 71 -16.42 6.17 -7.81
C THR A 71 -16.89 7.45 -7.13
N SER A 72 -17.48 8.36 -7.90
CA SER A 72 -18.00 9.62 -7.38
C SER A 72 -19.10 9.38 -6.35
N VAL A 73 -19.07 10.17 -5.28
CA VAL A 73 -20.16 10.20 -4.30
C VAL A 73 -21.46 10.65 -4.99
N ASP A 74 -22.59 10.06 -4.59
CA ASP A 74 -23.90 10.43 -5.13
C ASP A 74 -24.20 11.91 -4.89
N HIS A 75 -24.83 12.57 -5.87
CA HIS A 75 -25.02 14.02 -5.87
C HIS A 75 -25.83 14.49 -4.64
N HIS A 76 -26.86 13.75 -4.25
CA HIS A 76 -27.66 14.09 -3.07
C HIS A 76 -26.81 14.08 -1.78
N ILE A 77 -25.96 13.07 -1.61
CA ILE A 77 -25.04 12.99 -0.46
C ILE A 77 -24.04 14.14 -0.51
N GLY A 78 -23.50 14.44 -1.69
CA GLY A 78 -22.55 15.54 -1.88
C GLY A 78 -23.13 16.90 -1.45
N VAL A 79 -24.39 17.17 -1.81
CA VAL A 79 -25.10 18.39 -1.43
C VAL A 79 -25.35 18.47 0.08
N VAL A 80 -25.86 17.40 0.70
CA VAL A 80 -26.15 17.38 2.14
C VAL A 80 -24.87 17.54 2.97
N THR A 81 -23.79 16.90 2.54
CA THR A 81 -22.50 16.92 3.26
C THR A 81 -21.62 18.11 2.90
N HIS A 82 -22.01 18.90 1.89
CA HIS A 82 -21.25 20.06 1.40
C HIS A 82 -19.79 19.71 1.03
N ILE A 83 -19.52 18.48 0.60
CA ILE A 83 -18.14 18.04 0.29
C ILE A 83 -17.61 18.61 -1.01
N GLY A 84 -18.45 19.26 -1.82
CA GLY A 84 -18.10 19.75 -3.16
C GLY A 84 -17.93 18.62 -4.17
N THR A 85 -17.33 18.93 -5.33
CA THR A 85 -17.07 17.96 -6.39
C THR A 85 -15.68 17.33 -6.24
N ALA A 86 -15.53 16.09 -6.70
CA ALA A 86 -14.24 15.48 -6.99
C ALA A 86 -13.71 15.86 -8.39
N ALA A 87 -14.57 16.46 -9.22
CA ALA A 87 -14.39 16.64 -10.66
C ALA A 87 -13.49 17.82 -11.07
N ASP A 88 -13.06 18.65 -10.13
CA ASP A 88 -12.26 19.83 -10.43
C ASP A 88 -11.04 19.77 -9.53
N GLY A 89 -9.83 19.75 -10.11
CA GLY A 89 -8.53 19.66 -9.41
C GLY A 89 -8.24 20.74 -8.34
N ASN A 90 -9.26 21.51 -7.95
CA ASN A 90 -9.34 22.40 -6.80
C ASN A 90 -9.94 21.73 -5.54
N GLY A 91 -10.32 20.44 -5.57
CA GLY A 91 -10.82 19.70 -4.41
C GLY A 91 -10.60 18.19 -4.53
N GLY A 92 -10.51 17.48 -3.40
CA GLY A 92 -10.37 16.02 -3.42
C GLY A 92 -8.94 15.49 -3.64
N ASN A 93 -7.91 16.30 -3.36
CA ASN A 93 -6.53 15.83 -3.28
C ASN A 93 -5.73 16.53 -2.17
N ALA A 94 -6.41 17.08 -1.16
CA ALA A 94 -5.75 17.72 -0.03
C ALA A 94 -5.22 16.64 0.94
N ALA A 95 -3.97 16.81 1.36
CA ALA A 95 -3.34 15.97 2.37
C ALA A 95 -3.83 16.38 3.77
N ASN A 96 -5.00 15.89 4.17
CA ASN A 96 -5.61 16.21 5.46
C ASN A 96 -4.91 15.54 6.64
N THR A 97 -4.22 14.42 6.39
CA THR A 97 -3.45 13.68 7.40
C THR A 97 -2.03 13.52 6.89
N LEU A 98 -1.06 14.02 7.67
CA LEU A 98 0.36 13.80 7.41
C LEU A 98 1.00 13.26 8.68
N ILE A 99 1.60 12.06 8.58
CA ILE A 99 2.34 11.45 9.67
C ILE A 99 3.70 11.02 9.15
N LEU A 100 4.77 11.56 9.74
CA LEU A 100 6.11 11.06 9.51
C LEU A 100 6.39 9.92 10.49
N LEU A 101 6.48 8.70 9.98
CA LEU A 101 6.83 7.51 10.74
C LEU A 101 8.33 7.26 10.61
N HIS A 102 9.05 7.28 11.72
CA HIS A 102 10.44 6.86 11.81
C HIS A 102 10.53 5.45 12.40
N ILE A 103 11.10 4.53 11.64
CA ILE A 103 11.45 3.18 12.08
C ILE A 103 12.94 3.15 12.36
N PHE A 104 13.32 2.83 13.61
CA PHE A 104 14.73 2.73 13.97
C PHE A 104 15.38 1.50 13.35
N ALA A 105 16.71 1.52 13.21
CA ALA A 105 17.49 0.40 12.69
C ALA A 105 17.12 -0.92 13.41
N GLY A 106 17.00 -2.00 12.64
CA GLY A 106 16.56 -3.30 13.15
C GLY A 106 15.05 -3.43 13.43
N GLY A 107 14.23 -2.40 13.16
CA GLY A 107 12.76 -2.51 13.08
C GLY A 107 12.00 -2.71 14.39
N ARG A 108 12.68 -2.70 15.54
CA ARG A 108 12.09 -3.02 16.86
C ARG A 108 11.31 -1.87 17.50
N LYS A 109 11.45 -0.65 16.99
CA LYS A 109 10.80 0.55 17.51
C LYS A 109 10.42 1.45 16.36
N ALA A 110 9.26 2.09 16.46
CA ALA A 110 8.84 3.15 15.57
C ALA A 110 8.27 4.33 16.37
N VAL A 111 8.40 5.54 15.83
CA VAL A 111 7.82 6.78 16.38
C VAL A 111 7.14 7.52 15.24
N GLY A 112 5.92 7.99 15.47
CA GLY A 112 5.16 8.81 14.53
C GLY A 112 5.09 10.25 14.97
N PHE A 113 5.27 11.18 14.03
CA PHE A 113 5.09 12.62 14.21
C PHE A 113 3.94 13.09 13.33
N SER A 114 2.86 13.58 13.95
CA SER A 114 1.77 14.20 13.20
C SER A 114 2.19 15.59 12.76
N ILE A 115 1.99 15.89 11.48
CA ILE A 115 2.20 17.22 10.91
C ILE A 115 0.81 17.87 10.76
N PRO A 116 0.56 19.06 11.35
CA PRO A 116 -0.71 19.74 11.19
C PRO A 116 -0.97 20.09 9.72
N ARG A 117 -2.13 19.70 9.18
CA ARG A 117 -2.49 19.94 7.76
C ARG A 117 -2.52 21.41 7.37
N ASP A 118 -2.79 22.28 8.34
CA ASP A 118 -2.87 23.73 8.13
C ASP A 118 -1.53 24.44 8.37
N ALA A 119 -0.45 23.69 8.60
CA ALA A 119 0.88 24.28 8.78
C ALA A 119 1.25 25.12 7.57
N TYR A 120 1.56 26.39 7.81
CA TYR A 120 1.93 27.35 6.77
C TYR A 120 3.42 27.27 6.50
N VAL A 121 3.80 26.70 5.35
CA VAL A 121 5.18 26.35 5.02
C VAL A 121 5.54 26.81 3.60
N PRO A 122 6.81 27.08 3.31
CA PRO A 122 7.25 27.35 1.94
C PRO A 122 7.07 26.10 1.05
N MET A 123 6.43 26.27 -0.10
CA MET A 123 6.14 25.17 -1.03
C MET A 123 7.32 24.91 -1.99
N VAL A 124 8.33 24.20 -1.47
CA VAL A 124 9.52 23.84 -2.24
C VAL A 124 9.22 22.62 -3.12
N GLY A 125 9.59 22.69 -4.41
CA GLY A 125 9.41 21.57 -5.36
C GLY A 125 8.01 21.48 -5.99
N THR A 126 7.07 22.35 -5.60
CA THR A 126 5.77 22.49 -6.29
C THR A 126 5.88 23.54 -7.41
N MET A 127 5.41 23.22 -8.62
CA MET A 127 5.41 24.17 -9.74
C MET A 127 4.38 25.28 -9.51
N GLY A 128 4.69 26.51 -9.97
CA GLY A 128 3.78 27.66 -9.91
C GLY A 128 3.85 28.49 -8.63
N LEU A 129 4.34 27.94 -7.50
CA LEU A 129 4.48 28.70 -6.25
C LEU A 129 5.88 29.26 -6.02
N GLY A 130 6.94 28.67 -6.58
CA GLY A 130 8.31 29.19 -6.42
C GLY A 130 8.73 29.36 -4.94
N ALA A 131 8.39 28.37 -4.10
CA ALA A 131 8.55 28.43 -2.64
C ALA A 131 7.65 29.45 -1.91
N SER A 132 6.64 30.03 -2.57
CA SER A 132 5.60 30.82 -1.91
C SER A 132 4.95 30.01 -0.78
N PRO A 133 4.81 30.57 0.41
CA PRO A 133 4.18 29.88 1.52
C PRO A 133 2.71 29.56 1.24
N SER A 134 2.27 28.37 1.64
CA SER A 134 0.87 27.95 1.64
C SER A 134 0.64 26.94 2.77
N LYS A 135 -0.61 26.51 2.96
CA LYS A 135 -0.94 25.41 3.86
C LYS A 135 -0.42 24.09 3.27
N ILE A 136 0.20 23.26 4.09
CA ILE A 136 0.85 22.01 3.65
C ILE A 136 -0.13 20.98 3.05
N ASP A 137 -1.40 21.03 3.42
CA ASP A 137 -2.47 20.22 2.81
C ASP A 137 -2.55 20.34 1.29
N ASN A 138 -2.24 21.51 0.74
CA ASN A 138 -2.31 21.78 -0.69
C ASN A 138 -1.10 21.24 -1.48
N ALA A 139 -0.01 20.86 -0.80
CA ALA A 139 1.23 20.46 -1.46
C ALA A 139 1.05 19.26 -2.40
N TYR A 140 0.23 18.27 -1.99
CA TYR A 140 -0.08 17.10 -2.83
C TYR A 140 -0.89 17.49 -4.07
N GLY A 141 -1.92 18.32 -3.90
CA GLY A 141 -2.72 18.84 -5.00
C GLY A 141 -1.88 19.62 -6.03
N TYR A 142 -0.98 20.49 -5.56
CA TYR A 142 -0.07 21.23 -6.45
C TYR A 142 0.93 20.34 -7.18
N ALA A 143 1.37 19.22 -6.56
CA ALA A 143 2.24 18.26 -7.22
C ALA A 143 1.50 17.42 -8.27
N MET A 144 0.22 17.07 -8.03
CA MET A 144 -0.61 16.30 -8.98
C MET A 144 -1.18 17.12 -10.13
N ALA A 145 -1.25 18.44 -9.98
CA ALA A 145 -1.62 19.36 -11.07
C ALA A 145 -0.48 19.58 -12.10
N GLN A 146 0.69 18.96 -11.89
CA GLN A 146 1.81 18.90 -12.83
C GLN A 146 1.53 17.87 -13.93
#